data_AF-A0A5J6U1N3-F1
#
_entry.id   AF-A0A5J6U1N3-F1
#
_cell.length_a   1.000
_cell.length_b   1.000
_cell.length_c   1.000
_cell.angle_alpha   90.00
_cell.angle_beta   90.00
_cell.angle_gamma   90.00
#
_symmetry.space_group_name_H-M   'P 1'
#
loop_
_entity.id
_entity.type
_entity.pdbx_description
1 polymer ?
#
loop_
_entity_poly.entity_id
_entity_poly.type
_entity_poly.pdbx_seq_one_letter_code
_entity_poly.pdbx_strand_id
1 'polypeptide(L)'
;MANPFDDENGRFLALINDEGQYSLWPAFADVPEGWEIAHAEDTRQACLDHIEANWTDMRPRSLVEEMREYEAGRERAEPEKTSS
;
A
#
# COMPACT_ATOMS: atom_id res chain seq x y z
N MET A 1 -18.17 6.33 17.98
CA MET A 1 -17.77 4.92 17.89
C MET A 1 -16.47 4.86 17.12
N ALA A 2 -15.36 4.47 17.75
CA ALA A 2 -14.13 4.17 17.02
C ALA A 2 -14.35 2.86 16.24
N ASN A 3 -14.20 2.91 14.92
CA ASN A 3 -14.28 1.71 14.10
C ASN A 3 -13.04 0.85 14.42
N PRO A 4 -13.18 -0.45 14.75
CA PRO A 4 -12.05 -1.31 15.12
C PRO A 4 -10.91 -1.38 14.07
N PHE A 5 -11.20 -1.00 12.82
CA PHE A 5 -10.22 -0.91 11.73
C PHE A 5 -9.45 0.43 11.67
N ASP A 6 -9.85 1.40 12.49
CA ASP A 6 -9.33 2.79 12.53
C ASP A 6 -8.57 3.06 13.85
N ASP A 7 -8.36 2.04 14.67
CA ASP A 7 -7.55 2.19 15.88
C ASP A 7 -6.06 2.20 15.48
N GLU A 8 -5.49 3.40 15.36
CA GLU A 8 -4.06 3.59 15.04
C GLU A 8 -3.12 2.95 16.07
N ASN A 9 -3.59 2.70 17.30
CA ASN A 9 -2.83 2.01 18.34
C ASN A 9 -3.15 0.50 18.41
N GLY A 10 -4.07 0.03 17.57
CA GLY A 10 -4.42 -1.37 17.43
C GLY A 10 -3.32 -2.20 16.77
N ARG A 11 -3.35 -3.51 17.03
CA ARG A 11 -2.48 -4.48 16.37
C ARG A 11 -3.23 -5.16 15.24
N PHE A 12 -2.57 -5.29 14.11
CA PHE A 12 -3.14 -5.82 12.87
C PHE A 12 -2.27 -6.92 12.30
N LEU A 13 -2.85 -7.69 11.40
CA LEU A 13 -2.25 -8.73 10.59
C LEU A 13 -2.42 -8.32 9.12
N ALA A 14 -1.44 -8.65 8.28
CA ALA A 14 -1.67 -8.69 6.84
C ALA A 14 -2.04 -10.12 6.45
N LEU A 15 -3.25 -10.30 5.94
CA LEU A 15 -3.72 -11.57 5.43
C LEU A 15 -3.56 -11.62 3.91
N ILE A 16 -3.37 -12.82 3.39
CA ILE A 16 -3.39 -13.14 1.96
C ILE A 16 -4.36 -14.31 1.74
N ASN A 17 -5.13 -14.29 0.66
CA ASN A 17 -5.94 -15.44 0.26
C ASN A 17 -5.24 -16.24 -0.85
N ASP A 18 -5.80 -17.40 -1.20
CA ASP A 18 -5.31 -18.25 -2.30
C ASP A 18 -5.30 -17.53 -3.67
N GLU A 19 -6.07 -16.44 -3.82
CA GLU A 19 -6.13 -15.62 -5.02
C GLU A 19 -5.05 -14.50 -5.04
N GLY A 20 -4.21 -14.42 -4.02
CA GLY A 20 -3.13 -13.42 -3.91
C GLY A 20 -3.59 -12.01 -3.52
N GLN A 21 -4.81 -11.88 -3.00
CA GLN A 21 -5.36 -10.61 -2.52
C GLN A 21 -4.95 -10.38 -1.07
N TYR A 22 -4.54 -9.14 -0.77
CA TYR A 22 -4.17 -8.75 0.59
C TYR A 22 -5.33 -8.07 1.31
N SER A 23 -5.43 -8.32 2.62
CA SER A 23 -6.40 -7.66 3.50
C SER A 23 -5.77 -7.32 4.85
N LEU A 24 -6.06 -6.13 5.35
CA LEU A 24 -5.68 -5.73 6.70
C LEU A 24 -6.72 -6.27 7.69
N TRP A 25 -6.28 -7.06 8.67
CA TRP A 25 -7.17 -7.72 9.62
C TRP A 25 -6.79 -7.39 11.06
N PRO A 26 -7.75 -7.07 11.95
CA PRO A 26 -7.46 -6.83 13.36
C PRO A 26 -6.98 -8.10 14.04
N ALA A 27 -5.85 -8.02 14.77
CA ALA A 27 -5.22 -9.20 15.40
C ALA A 27 -6.06 -9.83 16.52
N PHE A 28 -7.01 -9.09 17.07
CA PHE A 28 -7.94 -9.59 18.09
C PHE A 28 -9.09 -10.42 17.51
N ALA A 29 -9.28 -10.42 16.19
CA ALA A 29 -10.34 -11.17 15.51
C ALA A 29 -9.78 -12.46 14.92
N ASP A 30 -10.57 -13.53 15.00
CA ASP A 30 -10.22 -14.81 14.37
C ASP A 30 -10.03 -14.64 12.85
N VAL A 31 -9.03 -15.33 12.31
CA VAL A 31 -8.73 -15.31 10.87
C VAL A 31 -9.78 -16.18 10.15
N PRO A 32 -10.46 -15.65 9.10
CA PRO A 32 -11.42 -16.43 8.35
C PRO A 32 -10.78 -17.62 7.63
N GLU A 33 -11.54 -18.70 7.41
CA GLU A 33 -11.08 -19.82 6.57
C GLU A 33 -10.76 -19.34 5.15
N GLY A 34 -9.67 -19.87 4.56
CA GLY A 34 -9.18 -19.49 3.24
C GLY A 34 -8.30 -18.23 3.22
N TRP A 35 -7.98 -17.68 4.39
CA TRP A 35 -6.99 -16.61 4.54
C TRP A 35 -5.80 -17.10 5.35
N GLU A 36 -4.60 -16.74 4.90
CA GLU A 36 -3.34 -17.04 5.56
C GLU A 36 -2.67 -15.75 6.05
N ILE A 37 -1.87 -15.86 7.10
CA ILE A 37 -1.13 -14.73 7.65
C ILE A 37 0.12 -14.50 6.81
N ALA A 38 0.12 -13.44 5.98
CA ALA A 38 1.28 -13.00 5.21
C ALA A 38 2.26 -12.21 6.07
N HIS A 39 1.74 -11.40 7.01
CA HIS A 39 2.53 -10.65 7.99
C HIS A 39 1.98 -10.84 9.40
N ALA A 40 2.88 -11.15 10.32
CA ALA A 40 2.56 -11.35 11.74
C ALA A 40 2.02 -10.07 12.39
N GLU A 41 1.56 -10.20 13.64
CA GLU A 41 0.95 -9.10 14.38
C GLU A 41 1.90 -7.90 14.50
N ASP A 42 1.54 -6.76 13.89
CA ASP A 42 2.32 -5.52 13.95
C ASP A 42 1.39 -4.29 14.00
N THR A 43 1.97 -3.10 14.00
CA THR A 43 1.29 -1.83 13.83
C THR A 43 0.58 -1.77 12.49
N ARG A 44 -0.48 -0.94 12.43
CA ARG A 44 -1.22 -0.68 11.20
C ARG A 44 -0.30 -0.27 10.05
N GLN A 45 0.64 0.64 10.31
CA GLN A 45 1.56 1.13 9.28
C GLN A 45 2.50 0.02 8.77
N ALA A 46 3.08 -0.79 9.65
CA ALA A 46 3.96 -1.88 9.23
C ALA A 46 3.22 -2.93 8.38
N CYS A 47 1.98 -3.27 8.74
CA CYS A 47 1.16 -4.17 7.94
C CYS A 47 0.80 -3.56 6.58
N LEU A 48 0.48 -2.27 6.52
CA LEU A 48 0.21 -1.57 5.26
C LEU A 48 1.46 -1.49 4.39
N ASP A 49 2.62 -1.15 4.95
CA ASP A 49 3.89 -1.13 4.22
C ASP A 49 4.21 -2.51 3.64
N HIS A 50 3.94 -3.59 4.39
CA HIS A 50 4.08 -4.96 3.89
C HIS A 50 3.12 -5.23 2.74
N ILE A 51 1.85 -4.86 2.86
CA ILE A 51 0.86 -5.03 1.80
C ILE A 51 1.27 -4.22 0.56
N GLU A 52 1.68 -2.95 0.70
CA GLU A 52 2.11 -2.11 -0.42
C GLU A 52 3.39 -2.66 -1.08
N ALA A 53 4.33 -3.20 -0.29
CA ALA A 53 5.58 -3.77 -0.79
C ALA A 53 5.40 -5.12 -1.48
N ASN A 54 4.37 -5.91 -1.14
CA ASN A 54 4.15 -7.25 -1.70
C ASN A 54 2.98 -7.30 -2.69
N TRP A 55 2.02 -6.39 -2.58
CA TRP A 55 0.96 -6.19 -3.56
C TRP A 55 1.45 -5.27 -4.69
N THR A 56 2.57 -5.65 -5.29
CA THR A 56 3.31 -4.84 -6.29
C THR A 56 2.58 -4.62 -7.61
N ASP A 57 1.43 -5.25 -7.82
CA ASP A 57 0.66 -5.18 -9.07
C ASP A 57 -0.82 -4.84 -8.80
N MET A 58 -1.06 -3.65 -8.27
CA MET A 58 -2.41 -3.07 -8.13
C MET A 58 -2.74 -2.02 -9.20
N ARG A 59 -1.90 -1.91 -10.25
CA ARG A 59 -2.10 -0.95 -11.33
C ARG A 59 -2.64 -1.68 -12.56
N PRO A 60 -3.79 -1.27 -13.15
CA PRO A 60 -3.95 -1.53 -14.58
C PRO A 60 -2.77 -0.86 -15.29
N ARG A 61 -2.08 -1.59 -16.18
CA ARG A 61 -0.81 -1.15 -16.83
C ARG A 61 -0.82 0.28 -17.37
N SER A 62 -1.99 0.82 -17.72
CA SER A 62 -2.20 2.13 -18.31
C SER A 62 -1.78 3.34 -17.46
N LEU A 63 -1.84 3.29 -16.13
CA LEU A 63 -1.44 4.44 -15.28
C LEU A 63 0.08 4.58 -15.13
N VAL A 64 0.81 3.47 -15.30
CA VAL A 64 2.28 3.42 -15.18
C VAL A 64 2.96 4.13 -16.34
N GLU A 65 2.36 4.05 -17.53
CA GLU A 65 2.86 4.70 -18.74
C GLU A 65 2.69 6.23 -18.65
N GLU A 66 1.55 6.71 -18.15
CA GLU A 66 1.25 8.14 -18.05
C GLU A 66 2.15 8.90 -17.05
N MET A 67 2.51 8.29 -15.91
CA MET A 67 3.40 8.93 -14.93
C MET A 67 4.86 9.03 -15.39
N ARG A 68 5.36 8.05 -16.17
CA ARG A 68 6.70 8.12 -16.77
C ARG A 68 6.82 9.27 -17.77
N GLU A 69 5.74 9.58 -18.49
CA GLU A 69 5.70 10.70 -19.43
C GLU A 69 5.67 12.06 -18.71
N TYR A 70 5.00 12.16 -17.56
CA TYR A 70 4.96 13.40 -16.75
C TYR A 70 6.32 13.76 -16.14
N GLU A 71 7.06 12.78 -15.63
CA GLU A 71 8.39 13.00 -15.04
C GLU A 71 9.44 13.36 -16.09
N ALA A 72 9.40 12.73 -17.26
CA ALA A 72 10.29 13.06 -18.38
C ALA A 72 10.02 14.45 -19.00
N GLY A 73 8.79 14.97 -18.83
CA GLY A 73 8.38 16.28 -19.34
C GLY A 73 8.86 17.46 -18.49
N ARG A 74 9.01 17.29 -17.17
CA ARG A 74 9.41 18.40 -16.28
C ARG A 74 10.88 18.80 -16.42
N GLU A 75 11.77 17.88 -16.76
CA GLU A 75 13.20 18.16 -16.87
C GLU A 75 13.57 18.99 -18.12
N ARG A 76 12.69 19.08 -19.11
CA ARG A 76 12.91 19.95 -20.29
C ARG A 76 12.49 21.42 -20.09
N ALA A 77 11.88 21.77 -18.96
CA ALA A 77 11.14 23.03 -18.80
C ALA A 77 11.74 24.05 -17.82
N GLU A 78 13.01 23.94 -17.42
CA GLU A 78 13.71 25.03 -16.73
C GLU A 78 14.58 25.84 -17.69
N PRO A 79 14.14 27.04 -18.16
CA PRO A 79 15.06 28.05 -18.66
C PRO A 79 15.67 28.81 -17.47
N GLU A 80 16.99 28.74 -17.36
CA GLU A 80 17.84 29.51 -16.45
C GLU A 80 17.46 31.01 -16.50
N LYS A 81 16.94 31.57 -15.39
CA LYS A 81 16.98 33.02 -15.16
C LYS A 81 18.21 33.37 -14.33
N THR A 82 19.35 33.43 -15.00
CA THR A 82 20.49 34.22 -14.52
C THR A 82 20.39 35.59 -15.19
N SER A 83 20.11 36.65 -14.42
CA SER A 83 20.75 37.96 -14.53
C SER A 83 20.00 39.00 -13.67
N SER A 84 20.68 39.53 -12.66
CA SER A 84 20.63 40.94 -12.31
C SER A 84 21.96 41.39 -11.74
#